data_AF-A0A2S9Q2H3-F1
#
_entry.id   AF-A0A2S9Q2H3-F1
#
_cell.length_a   1.000
_cell.length_b   1.000
_cell.length_c   1.000
_cell.angle_alpha   90.00
_cell.angle_beta   90.00
_cell.angle_gamma   90.00
#
_symmetry.space_group_name_H-M   'P 1'
#
loop_
_entity.id
_entity.type
_entity.pdbx_description
1 polymer ?
#
loop_
_entity_poly.entity_id
_entity_poly.type
_entity_poly.pdbx_seq_one_letter_code
_entity_poly.pdbx_strand_id
1 'polypeptide(L)'
;MERVSEHQRPAADPGAPEVNRAAGRRGRAVIDWLTTTDHKKIGHLYLITSFVFFLLAGVLALVMRAELARPGLQIVSGEQYNQAFTLHGTVMLLLFATPTFAGFANAVMPLQIGAPDVAFPRLNMFAYWLFAFGGLIVFGSLLTPDGTADFGWTAYAPLNSTERTPSVGGDLWIMGLALSGFGTILGAVNFVTTIICMRAPGMTMFRMPIFCWNTLLTSVLVLLAFPVLAAALLALEADRRFGAQIFEAASGGALLWQHLFWFFGHPEVYIIALPFFGIVTEILPVFCRKPLFGYVGLVGATIAITGLSVVVWAHHMFATGAVLLPFFSFMSFLIAVPTGVKFFNWIGTMWRASLSFETPMLWALGFLVTFLFGGLTGVILASPPMDFHVTDSYFVVAHFHYVVFGTVVFATFAGFHFWWPKMTGKMLDERLGRIHFWTLFTGFHLTFLVQHWLGAEGMPRRYADYLAADGFTALNTLSSIGAFLLGLSTLPFLYNVW
;
A
#
# COMPACT_ATOMS: atom_id res chain seq x y z
N MET A 1 -2.46 55.93 -46.67
CA MET A 1 -1.94 56.99 -45.79
C MET A 1 -2.42 56.66 -44.39
N GLU A 2 -1.69 55.84 -43.64
CA GLU A 2 -1.86 55.69 -42.19
C GLU A 2 -0.64 54.96 -41.63
N ARG A 3 0.03 55.60 -40.66
CA ARG A 3 1.28 55.17 -40.05
C ARG A 3 0.96 54.27 -38.86
N VAL A 4 1.68 53.17 -38.76
CA VAL A 4 1.79 52.32 -37.56
C VAL A 4 2.44 53.14 -36.45
N SER A 5 1.82 53.23 -35.27
CA SER A 5 2.46 53.79 -34.08
C SER A 5 3.24 52.70 -33.34
N GLU A 6 4.56 52.83 -33.32
CA GLU A 6 5.43 52.06 -32.43
C GLU A 6 5.15 52.43 -30.97
N HIS A 7 4.80 51.44 -30.16
CA HIS A 7 4.72 51.58 -28.72
C HIS A 7 6.13 51.37 -28.14
N GLN A 8 6.77 52.47 -27.72
CA GLN A 8 8.08 52.47 -27.05
C GLN A 8 8.01 51.67 -25.74
N ARG A 9 8.91 50.70 -25.59
CA ARG A 9 9.17 50.05 -24.29
C ARG A 9 9.96 51.01 -23.39
N PRO A 10 9.63 51.17 -22.10
CA PRO A 10 10.44 51.94 -21.19
C PRO A 10 11.83 51.31 -21.04
N ALA A 11 12.87 52.15 -21.06
CA ALA A 11 14.25 51.76 -20.81
C ALA A 11 14.38 51.20 -19.38
N ALA A 12 15.11 50.10 -19.24
CA ALA A 12 15.43 49.50 -17.94
C ALA A 12 16.35 50.44 -17.15
N ASP A 13 15.95 50.73 -15.92
CA ASP A 13 16.74 51.46 -14.92
C ASP A 13 18.03 50.67 -14.59
N PRO A 14 19.25 51.24 -14.80
CA PRO A 14 20.51 50.56 -14.54
C PRO A 14 20.86 50.42 -13.04
N GLY A 15 20.04 50.97 -12.12
CA GLY A 15 20.39 51.14 -10.71
C GLY A 15 19.75 50.19 -9.69
N ALA A 16 18.87 49.28 -10.10
CA ALA A 16 18.22 48.39 -9.13
C ALA A 16 19.20 47.27 -8.67
N PRO A 17 19.46 47.09 -7.36
CA PRO A 17 20.29 46.00 -6.89
C PRO A 17 19.68 44.67 -7.37
N GLU A 18 20.49 43.79 -7.95
CA GLU A 18 20.12 42.40 -8.24
C GLU A 18 19.85 41.67 -6.91
N VAL A 19 18.68 41.93 -6.30
CA VAL A 19 18.21 41.18 -5.16
C VAL A 19 17.81 39.80 -5.66
N ASN A 20 18.80 38.91 -5.65
CA ASN A 20 18.70 37.46 -5.49
C ASN A 20 17.50 36.79 -6.17
N ARG A 21 17.33 37.01 -7.48
CA ARG A 21 16.24 36.41 -8.30
C ARG A 21 16.22 34.87 -8.24
N ALA A 22 17.38 34.24 -8.00
CA ALA A 22 17.51 32.79 -7.85
C ALA A 22 16.96 32.29 -6.50
N ALA A 23 17.23 32.98 -5.39
CA ALA A 23 16.66 32.65 -4.09
C ALA A 23 15.13 32.86 -4.06
N GLY A 24 14.64 33.93 -4.69
CA GLY A 24 13.20 34.19 -4.85
C GLY A 24 12.48 33.09 -5.66
N ARG A 25 13.15 32.50 -6.66
CA ARG A 25 12.62 31.36 -7.44
C ARG A 25 12.51 30.08 -6.62
N ARG A 26 13.50 29.76 -5.78
CA ARG A 26 13.49 28.56 -4.92
C ARG A 26 12.44 28.66 -3.83
N GLY A 27 12.35 29.79 -3.13
CA GLY A 27 11.33 30.03 -2.11
C GLY A 27 9.90 29.97 -2.67
N ARG A 28 9.69 30.55 -3.86
CA ARG A 28 8.40 30.48 -4.56
C ARG A 28 8.00 29.07 -4.96
N ALA A 29 8.95 28.22 -5.37
CA ALA A 29 8.69 26.82 -5.68
C ALA A 29 8.25 26.03 -4.44
N VAL A 30 8.89 26.24 -3.29
CA VAL A 30 8.49 25.58 -2.03
C VAL A 30 7.07 25.99 -1.63
N ILE A 31 6.77 27.30 -1.64
CA ILE A 31 5.43 27.80 -1.32
C ILE A 31 4.39 27.24 -2.29
N ASP A 32 4.68 27.23 -3.58
CA ASP A 32 3.80 26.69 -4.62
C ASP A 32 3.44 25.21 -4.38
N TRP A 33 4.39 24.38 -3.94
CA TRP A 33 4.12 22.99 -3.57
C TRP A 33 3.38 22.87 -2.23
N LEU A 34 3.68 23.72 -1.25
CA LEU A 34 3.03 23.67 0.07
C LEU A 34 1.56 24.08 0.02
N THR A 35 1.20 25.02 -0.86
CA THR A 35 -0.15 25.58 -0.97
C THR A 35 -0.89 25.13 -2.23
N THR A 36 -0.44 24.07 -2.90
CA THR A 36 -1.04 23.61 -4.16
C THR A 36 -2.42 22.99 -3.95
N THR A 37 -3.35 23.32 -4.85
CA THR A 37 -4.62 22.59 -4.98
C THR A 37 -4.67 21.70 -6.23
N ASP A 38 -3.67 21.78 -7.11
CA ASP A 38 -3.59 20.97 -8.33
C ASP A 38 -3.44 19.47 -7.96
N HIS A 39 -4.43 18.66 -8.36
CA HIS A 39 -4.44 17.21 -8.15
C HIS A 39 -3.17 16.52 -8.65
N LYS A 40 -2.51 17.03 -9.69
CA LYS A 40 -1.28 16.43 -10.22
C LYS A 40 -0.12 16.60 -9.25
N LYS A 41 0.08 17.82 -8.74
CA LYS A 41 1.12 18.09 -7.73
C LYS A 41 0.85 17.35 -6.43
N ILE A 42 -0.41 17.29 -6.00
CA ILE A 42 -0.82 16.49 -4.83
C ILE A 42 -0.54 15.00 -5.09
N GLY A 43 -0.82 14.50 -6.29
CA GLY A 43 -0.46 13.13 -6.71
C GLY A 43 1.03 12.87 -6.57
N HIS A 44 1.89 13.78 -7.06
CA HIS A 44 3.34 13.67 -6.88
C HIS A 44 3.75 13.69 -5.41
N LEU A 45 3.16 14.57 -4.59
CA LEU A 45 3.41 14.64 -3.15
C LEU A 45 3.12 13.31 -2.46
N TYR A 46 1.98 12.69 -2.74
CA TYR A 46 1.64 11.36 -2.24
C TYR A 46 2.66 10.31 -2.68
N LEU A 47 2.93 10.21 -3.98
CA LEU A 47 3.84 9.18 -4.53
C LEU A 47 5.28 9.33 -4.01
N ILE A 48 5.77 10.56 -3.85
CA ILE A 48 7.11 10.81 -3.28
C ILE A 48 7.13 10.44 -1.80
N THR A 49 6.16 10.93 -1.02
CA THR A 49 6.12 10.72 0.43
C THR A 49 5.94 9.23 0.76
N SER A 50 5.05 8.54 0.05
CA SER A 50 4.83 7.11 0.23
C SER A 50 6.06 6.30 -0.17
N PHE A 51 6.77 6.69 -1.24
CA PHE A 51 8.00 6.02 -1.65
C PHE A 51 9.15 6.24 -0.65
N VAL A 52 9.24 7.41 -0.01
CA VAL A 52 10.17 7.61 1.12
C VAL A 52 9.86 6.66 2.27
N PHE A 53 8.58 6.53 2.66
CA PHE A 53 8.16 5.56 3.66
C PHE A 53 8.45 4.11 3.26
N PHE A 54 8.30 3.75 1.98
CA PHE A 54 8.70 2.44 1.45
C PHE A 54 10.19 2.16 1.64
N LEU A 55 11.06 3.13 1.36
CA LEU A 55 12.50 2.97 1.57
C LEU A 55 12.83 2.81 3.06
N LEU A 56 12.22 3.62 3.93
CA LEU A 56 12.41 3.54 5.38
C LEU A 56 11.96 2.17 5.94
N ALA A 57 10.78 1.71 5.54
CA ALA A 57 10.29 0.38 5.94
C ALA A 57 11.11 -0.75 5.33
N GLY A 58 11.67 -0.57 4.12
CA GLY A 58 12.59 -1.49 3.49
C GLY A 58 13.87 -1.67 4.32
N VAL A 59 14.43 -0.59 4.86
CA VAL A 59 15.59 -0.67 5.76
C VAL A 59 15.26 -1.47 7.02
N LEU A 60 14.09 -1.24 7.65
CA LEU A 60 13.64 -2.03 8.80
C LEU A 60 13.54 -3.53 8.46
N ALA A 61 13.03 -3.87 7.27
CA ALA A 61 13.00 -5.26 6.81
C ALA A 61 14.39 -5.86 6.65
N LEU A 62 15.34 -5.12 6.08
CA LEU A 62 16.72 -5.59 5.92
C LEU A 62 17.38 -5.83 7.28
N VAL A 63 17.13 -4.98 8.29
CA VAL A 63 17.62 -5.19 9.66
C VAL A 63 17.04 -6.48 10.24
N MET A 64 15.72 -6.68 10.16
CA MET A 64 15.08 -7.92 10.65
C MET A 64 15.60 -9.17 9.94
N ARG A 65 15.84 -9.10 8.62
CA ARG A 65 16.37 -10.23 7.87
C ARG A 65 17.85 -10.48 8.15
N ALA A 66 18.61 -9.44 8.47
CA ALA A 66 19.99 -9.58 8.89
C ALA A 66 20.09 -10.26 10.26
N GLU A 67 19.22 -9.90 11.21
CA GLU A 67 19.10 -10.57 12.52
C GLU A 67 18.79 -12.05 12.33
N LEU A 68 17.76 -12.37 11.55
CA LEU A 68 17.35 -13.76 11.35
C LEU A 68 18.22 -14.55 10.38
N ALA A 69 19.34 -14.01 9.90
CA ALA A 69 20.21 -14.75 8.98
C ALA A 69 20.92 -15.93 9.67
N ARG A 70 21.14 -15.84 10.99
CA ARG A 70 21.81 -16.86 11.82
C ARG A 70 21.06 -17.03 13.15
N PRO A 71 21.16 -18.21 13.79
CA PRO A 71 20.63 -18.40 15.13
C PRO A 71 21.41 -17.59 16.18
N GLY A 72 20.75 -17.22 17.27
CA GLY A 72 21.20 -16.26 18.28
C GLY A 72 20.75 -14.83 17.96
N LEU A 73 20.90 -13.92 18.93
CA LEU A 73 20.75 -12.47 18.69
C LEU A 73 22.10 -11.85 18.30
N GLN A 74 22.17 -11.03 17.25
CA GLN A 74 23.44 -10.45 16.77
C GLN A 74 23.42 -8.93 16.50
N ILE A 75 22.31 -8.35 16.05
CA ILE A 75 22.24 -6.95 15.59
C ILE A 75 21.30 -6.14 16.47
N VAL A 76 20.12 -6.65 16.77
CA VAL A 76 19.07 -5.97 17.53
C VAL A 76 18.61 -6.78 18.74
N SER A 77 18.12 -6.09 19.77
CA SER A 77 17.45 -6.77 20.88
C SER A 77 16.09 -7.32 20.45
N GLY A 78 15.51 -8.23 21.26
CA GLY A 78 14.16 -8.73 21.01
C GLY A 78 13.10 -7.61 20.97
N GLU A 79 13.23 -6.60 21.83
CA GLU A 79 12.36 -5.43 21.84
C GLU A 79 12.51 -4.58 20.57
N GLN A 80 13.76 -4.30 20.15
CA GLN A 80 14.02 -3.56 18.91
C GLN A 80 13.52 -4.31 17.68
N TYR A 81 13.63 -5.64 17.66
CA TYR A 81 13.05 -6.47 16.62
C TYR A 81 11.51 -6.34 16.60
N ASN A 82 10.89 -6.35 17.78
CA ASN A 82 9.44 -6.19 17.92
C ASN A 82 8.95 -4.84 17.40
N GLN A 83 9.66 -3.78 17.74
CA GLN A 83 9.47 -2.43 17.23
C GLN A 83 9.64 -2.34 15.71
N ALA A 84 10.69 -2.98 15.18
CA ALA A 84 11.01 -2.96 13.75
C ALA A 84 9.92 -3.65 12.91
N PHE A 85 9.42 -4.83 13.32
CA PHE A 85 8.37 -5.50 12.55
C PHE A 85 7.02 -4.79 12.66
N THR A 86 6.74 -4.16 13.82
CA THR A 86 5.53 -3.35 14.03
C THR A 86 5.52 -2.16 13.09
N LEU A 87 6.60 -1.37 13.07
CA LEU A 87 6.71 -0.23 12.16
C LEU A 87 6.78 -0.66 10.70
N HIS A 88 7.55 -1.69 10.35
CA HIS A 88 7.62 -2.18 8.98
C HIS A 88 6.23 -2.51 8.43
N GLY A 89 5.44 -3.32 9.15
CA GLY A 89 4.09 -3.69 8.74
C GLY A 89 3.15 -2.49 8.64
N THR A 90 3.19 -1.61 9.65
CA THR A 90 2.36 -0.40 9.68
C THR A 90 2.68 0.53 8.52
N VAL A 91 3.96 0.83 8.30
CA VAL A 91 4.42 1.76 7.28
C VAL A 91 4.12 1.20 5.89
N MET A 92 4.38 -0.08 5.64
CA MET A 92 4.11 -0.68 4.33
C MET A 92 2.62 -0.65 3.96
N LEU A 93 1.72 -0.95 4.89
CA LEU A 93 0.28 -1.00 4.60
C LEU A 93 -0.36 0.40 4.60
N LEU A 94 -0.17 1.15 5.69
CA LEU A 94 -0.95 2.35 5.96
C LEU A 94 -0.28 3.65 5.51
N LEU A 95 1.06 3.65 5.37
CA LEU A 95 1.82 4.85 4.99
C LEU A 95 2.47 4.74 3.60
N PHE A 96 2.57 3.54 3.03
CA PHE A 96 3.02 3.30 1.66
C PHE A 96 1.87 2.86 0.75
N ALA A 97 1.25 1.70 0.97
CA ALA A 97 0.31 1.12 0.01
C ALA A 97 -0.96 1.96 -0.18
N THR A 98 -1.67 2.27 0.91
CA THR A 98 -2.89 3.10 0.87
C THR A 98 -2.62 4.51 0.30
N PRO A 99 -1.57 5.25 0.72
CA PRO A 99 -1.28 6.56 0.16
C PRO A 99 -0.77 6.52 -1.29
N THR A 100 -0.09 5.44 -1.71
CA THR A 100 0.31 5.25 -3.11
C THR A 100 -0.91 5.11 -4.02
N PHE A 101 -1.97 4.42 -3.57
CA PHE A 101 -3.26 4.45 -4.26
C PHE A 101 -3.77 5.89 -4.41
N ALA A 102 -3.83 6.67 -3.33
CA ALA A 102 -4.28 8.06 -3.39
C ALA A 102 -3.41 8.91 -4.33
N GLY A 103 -2.10 8.63 -4.41
CA GLY A 103 -1.17 9.25 -5.35
C GLY A 103 -1.51 8.98 -6.81
N PHE A 104 -1.71 7.71 -7.19
CA PHE A 104 -2.12 7.37 -8.56
C PHE A 104 -3.54 7.86 -8.89
N ALA A 105 -4.48 7.76 -7.95
CA ALA A 105 -5.83 8.29 -8.14
C ALA A 105 -5.78 9.79 -8.42
N ASN A 106 -5.03 10.57 -7.62
CA ASN A 106 -4.82 11.98 -7.87
C ASN A 106 -4.12 12.25 -9.21
N ALA A 107 -3.06 11.53 -9.54
CA ALA A 107 -2.29 11.79 -10.76
C ALA A 107 -3.04 11.44 -12.06
N VAL A 108 -3.88 10.39 -12.04
CA VAL A 108 -4.39 9.75 -13.25
C VAL A 108 -5.92 9.80 -13.37
N MET A 109 -6.67 9.58 -12.29
CA MET A 109 -8.13 9.41 -12.38
C MET A 109 -8.85 10.63 -12.99
N PRO A 110 -8.59 11.89 -12.56
CA PRO A 110 -9.24 13.06 -13.17
C PRO A 110 -8.98 13.15 -14.68
N LEU A 111 -7.76 12.82 -15.11
CA LEU A 111 -7.39 12.81 -16.53
C LEU A 111 -8.17 11.76 -17.32
N GLN A 112 -8.31 10.56 -16.76
CA GLN A 112 -9.01 9.44 -17.40
C GLN A 112 -10.51 9.69 -17.55
N ILE A 113 -11.13 10.43 -16.63
CA ILE A 113 -12.54 10.78 -16.72
C ILE A 113 -12.83 12.12 -17.42
N GLY A 114 -11.78 12.85 -17.82
CA GLY A 114 -11.89 14.17 -18.45
C GLY A 114 -12.33 15.28 -17.51
N ALA A 115 -12.10 15.13 -16.20
CA ALA A 115 -12.35 16.17 -15.21
C ALA A 115 -11.19 17.19 -15.19
N PRO A 116 -11.48 18.48 -14.99
CA PRO A 116 -10.43 19.52 -14.91
C PRO A 116 -9.58 19.42 -13.64
N ASP A 117 -10.19 18.97 -12.55
CA ASP A 117 -9.60 18.76 -11.23
C ASP A 117 -10.51 17.79 -10.44
N VAL A 118 -10.16 17.52 -9.17
CA VAL A 118 -11.04 16.81 -8.22
C VAL A 118 -12.16 17.71 -7.68
N ALA A 119 -13.22 17.11 -7.12
CA ALA A 119 -14.42 17.82 -6.65
C ALA A 119 -14.16 18.84 -5.54
N PHE A 120 -13.26 18.52 -4.61
CA PHE A 120 -12.88 19.36 -3.48
C PHE A 120 -11.35 19.56 -3.42
N PRO A 121 -10.76 20.45 -4.25
CA PRO A 121 -9.30 20.58 -4.36
C PRO A 121 -8.59 20.95 -3.06
N ARG A 122 -9.21 21.78 -2.21
CA ARG A 122 -8.64 22.14 -0.89
C ARG A 122 -8.75 21.00 0.12
N LEU A 123 -9.83 20.21 0.06
CA LEU A 123 -9.97 19.03 0.90
C LEU A 123 -8.92 17.98 0.51
N ASN A 124 -8.62 17.87 -0.78
CA ASN A 124 -7.56 17.01 -1.31
C ASN A 124 -6.18 17.38 -0.75
N MET A 125 -5.85 18.68 -0.76
CA MET A 125 -4.62 19.19 -0.17
C MET A 125 -4.58 18.91 1.35
N PHE A 126 -5.68 19.15 2.05
CA PHE A 126 -5.77 18.89 3.48
C PHE A 126 -5.61 17.39 3.83
N ALA A 127 -6.24 16.51 3.05
CA ALA A 127 -6.10 15.06 3.18
C ALA A 127 -4.65 14.59 3.06
N TYR A 128 -3.88 15.18 2.13
CA TYR A 128 -2.44 14.90 2.01
C TYR A 128 -1.68 15.30 3.27
N TRP A 129 -1.94 16.49 3.81
CA TRP A 129 -1.23 16.97 5.01
C TRP A 129 -1.54 16.15 6.25
N LEU A 130 -2.79 15.68 6.42
CA LEU A 130 -3.14 14.76 7.49
C LEU A 130 -2.36 13.44 7.40
N PHE A 131 -2.24 12.88 6.19
CA PHE A 131 -1.40 11.71 5.93
C PHE A 131 0.08 11.99 6.25
N ALA A 132 0.64 13.08 5.72
CA ALA A 132 2.05 13.39 5.88
C ALA A 132 2.41 13.59 7.36
N PHE A 133 1.64 14.41 8.10
CA PHE A 133 1.89 14.63 9.52
C PHE A 133 1.57 13.39 10.36
N GLY A 134 0.53 12.63 10.04
CA GLY A 134 0.24 11.36 10.71
C GLY A 134 1.38 10.35 10.56
N GLY A 135 1.90 10.19 9.34
CA GLY A 135 3.06 9.34 9.07
C GLY A 135 4.34 9.81 9.77
N LEU A 136 4.56 11.13 9.85
CA LEU A 136 5.68 11.69 10.62
C LEU A 136 5.55 11.43 12.13
N ILE A 137 4.34 11.44 12.69
CA ILE A 137 4.10 11.08 14.09
C ILE A 137 4.41 9.59 14.31
N VAL A 138 3.91 8.71 13.44
CA VAL A 138 4.15 7.25 13.54
C VAL A 138 5.64 6.93 13.42
N PHE A 139 6.35 7.51 12.46
CA PHE A 139 7.77 7.21 12.27
C PHE A 139 8.66 7.94 13.28
N GLY A 140 8.24 9.14 13.71
CA GLY A 140 8.91 9.95 14.73
C GLY A 140 8.85 9.33 16.13
N SER A 141 8.00 8.34 16.38
CA SER A 141 7.97 7.60 17.66
C SER A 141 9.29 6.88 17.96
N LEU A 142 10.11 6.57 16.94
CA LEU A 142 11.46 6.04 17.09
C LEU A 142 12.40 6.99 17.85
N LEU A 143 12.07 8.29 17.92
CA LEU A 143 12.86 9.28 18.64
C LEU A 143 12.54 9.33 20.14
N THR A 144 11.55 8.57 20.60
CA THR A 144 11.22 8.49 22.03
C THR A 144 12.22 7.58 22.75
N PRO A 145 12.45 7.76 24.07
CA PRO A 145 13.47 7.01 24.80
C PRO A 145 13.26 5.48 24.76
N ASP A 146 12.00 5.05 24.81
CA ASP A 146 11.62 3.64 24.82
C ASP A 146 11.33 3.10 23.41
N GLY A 147 11.50 3.92 22.37
CA GLY A 147 11.20 3.58 20.99
C GLY A 147 9.70 3.53 20.66
N THR A 148 9.36 2.83 19.58
CA THR A 148 7.99 2.79 19.03
C THR A 148 7.13 1.67 19.65
N ALA A 149 5.91 1.49 19.15
CA ALA A 149 5.06 0.33 19.42
C ALA A 149 5.77 -1.01 19.09
N ASP A 150 5.64 -2.00 19.97
CA ASP A 150 6.27 -3.32 19.88
C ASP A 150 5.26 -4.49 19.83
N PHE A 151 3.96 -4.19 19.85
CA PHE A 151 2.87 -5.18 19.91
C PHE A 151 2.48 -5.79 18.53
N GLY A 152 3.14 -5.38 17.45
CA GLY A 152 2.83 -5.75 16.06
C GLY A 152 1.77 -4.88 15.39
N TRP A 153 1.75 -4.79 14.05
CA TRP A 153 0.80 -3.91 13.35
C TRP A 153 -0.69 -4.28 13.57
N THR A 154 -0.98 -5.49 14.07
CA THR A 154 -2.33 -5.93 14.46
C THR A 154 -2.79 -5.38 15.81
N ALA A 155 -1.85 -4.91 16.63
CA ALA A 155 -2.06 -4.25 17.91
C ALA A 155 -3.08 -4.93 18.82
N TYR A 156 -2.97 -6.25 19.02
CA TYR A 156 -3.98 -7.00 19.76
C TYR A 156 -4.05 -6.58 21.24
N ALA A 157 -5.27 -6.35 21.74
CA ALA A 157 -5.52 -6.32 23.17
C ALA A 157 -5.40 -7.73 23.77
N PRO A 158 -4.83 -7.88 24.98
CA PRO A 158 -4.41 -6.83 25.92
C PRO A 158 -2.95 -6.36 25.74
N LEU A 159 -2.21 -6.85 24.75
CA LEU A 159 -0.78 -6.49 24.58
C LEU A 159 -0.58 -4.98 24.32
N ASN A 160 -1.54 -4.34 23.67
CA ASN A 160 -1.55 -2.90 23.39
C ASN A 160 -1.96 -2.01 24.58
N SER A 161 -2.24 -2.55 25.77
CA SER A 161 -2.62 -1.77 26.95
C SER A 161 -1.42 -1.08 27.59
N THR A 162 -1.65 -0.11 28.48
CA THR A 162 -0.58 0.53 29.26
C THR A 162 0.05 -0.41 30.28
N GLU A 163 -0.64 -1.48 30.69
CA GLU A 163 -0.07 -2.50 31.59
C GLU A 163 1.00 -3.36 30.89
N ARG A 164 0.87 -3.56 29.58
CA ARG A 164 1.75 -4.43 28.78
C ARG A 164 2.75 -3.64 27.94
N THR A 165 2.29 -2.55 27.32
CA THR A 165 3.08 -1.63 26.50
C THR A 165 2.93 -0.20 27.03
N PRO A 166 3.62 0.18 28.13
CA PRO A 166 3.49 1.48 28.77
C PRO A 166 4.14 2.63 27.97
N SER A 167 4.95 2.33 26.96
CA SER A 167 5.71 3.33 26.21
C SER A 167 4.81 4.32 25.47
N VAL A 168 5.26 5.57 25.36
CA VAL A 168 4.58 6.62 24.61
C VAL A 168 4.58 6.36 23.09
N GLY A 169 5.50 5.50 22.63
CA GLY A 169 5.58 5.09 21.23
C GLY A 169 4.29 4.42 20.73
N GLY A 170 3.60 3.68 21.61
CA GLY A 170 2.28 3.12 21.34
C GLY A 170 1.22 4.20 21.06
N ASP A 171 1.17 5.25 21.86
CA ASP A 171 0.18 6.33 21.70
C ASP A 171 0.46 7.19 20.45
N LEU A 172 1.74 7.44 20.14
CA LEU A 172 2.12 8.11 18.89
C LEU A 172 1.73 7.28 17.67
N TRP A 173 1.89 5.95 17.73
CA TRP A 173 1.41 5.04 16.69
C TRP A 173 -0.11 5.16 16.51
N ILE A 174 -0.88 5.13 17.60
CA ILE A 174 -2.35 5.24 17.58
C ILE A 174 -2.79 6.57 16.96
N MET A 175 -2.28 7.69 17.50
CA MET A 175 -2.71 9.03 17.10
C MET A 175 -2.22 9.42 15.71
N GLY A 176 -1.03 8.97 15.31
CA GLY A 176 -0.52 9.18 13.96
C GLY A 176 -1.35 8.43 12.90
N LEU A 177 -1.76 7.19 13.19
CA LEU A 177 -2.65 6.44 12.32
C LEU A 177 -4.08 6.99 12.29
N ALA A 178 -4.61 7.47 13.41
CA ALA A 178 -5.90 8.15 13.44
C ALA A 178 -5.88 9.39 12.52
N LEU A 179 -4.85 10.23 12.65
CA LEU A 179 -4.69 11.43 11.82
C LEU A 179 -4.57 11.10 10.32
N SER A 180 -3.71 10.14 9.97
CA SER A 180 -3.56 9.67 8.59
C SER A 180 -4.85 9.06 8.05
N GLY A 181 -5.55 8.27 8.87
CA GLY A 181 -6.83 7.64 8.52
C GLY A 181 -7.92 8.65 8.18
N PHE A 182 -8.02 9.77 8.90
CA PHE A 182 -8.92 10.86 8.53
C PHE A 182 -8.56 11.44 7.15
N GLY A 183 -7.28 11.60 6.84
CA GLY A 183 -6.82 11.98 5.50
C GLY A 183 -7.36 11.04 4.42
N THR A 184 -7.23 9.73 4.63
CA THR A 184 -7.74 8.70 3.68
C THR A 184 -9.25 8.78 3.50
N ILE A 185 -10.04 8.95 4.58
CA ILE A 185 -11.50 9.10 4.52
C ILE A 185 -11.90 10.31 3.67
N LEU A 186 -11.27 11.47 3.93
CA LEU A 186 -11.56 12.71 3.20
C LEU A 186 -11.18 12.61 1.72
N GLY A 187 -10.06 11.95 1.41
CA GLY A 187 -9.65 11.64 0.03
C GLY A 187 -10.68 10.77 -0.69
N ALA A 188 -11.20 9.74 -0.03
CA ALA A 188 -12.21 8.85 -0.61
C ALA A 188 -13.53 9.57 -0.92
N VAL A 189 -14.02 10.43 -0.02
CA VAL A 189 -15.19 11.29 -0.31
C VAL A 189 -14.94 12.07 -1.60
N ASN A 190 -13.77 12.70 -1.71
CA ASN A 190 -13.43 13.51 -2.87
C ASN A 190 -13.38 12.70 -4.17
N PHE A 191 -12.75 11.52 -4.18
CA PHE A 191 -12.68 10.67 -5.37
C PHE A 191 -14.06 10.14 -5.80
N VAL A 192 -14.92 9.71 -4.85
CA VAL A 192 -16.29 9.29 -5.16
C VAL A 192 -17.06 10.43 -5.81
N THR A 193 -17.08 11.62 -5.19
CA THR A 193 -17.80 12.78 -5.73
C THR A 193 -17.26 13.17 -7.11
N THR A 194 -15.94 13.16 -7.30
CA THR A 194 -15.30 13.47 -8.59
C THR A 194 -15.77 12.50 -9.68
N ILE A 195 -15.71 11.19 -9.42
CA ILE A 195 -16.11 10.18 -10.40
C ILE A 195 -17.60 10.23 -10.71
N ILE A 196 -18.45 10.45 -9.71
CA ILE A 196 -19.91 10.44 -9.94
C ILE A 196 -20.37 11.71 -10.67
N CYS A 197 -19.81 12.88 -10.33
CA CYS A 197 -20.36 14.17 -10.73
C CYS A 197 -19.57 14.92 -11.81
N MET A 198 -18.29 14.60 -12.08
CA MET A 198 -17.41 15.45 -12.91
C MET A 198 -16.87 14.79 -14.16
N ARG A 199 -17.45 13.65 -14.60
CA ARG A 199 -17.07 12.99 -15.85
C ARG A 199 -17.37 13.86 -17.06
N ALA A 200 -16.55 13.71 -18.10
CA ALA A 200 -16.78 14.33 -19.39
C ALA A 200 -18.16 13.95 -19.97
N PRO A 201 -18.86 14.89 -20.64
CA PRO A 201 -20.13 14.61 -21.31
C PRO A 201 -20.03 13.39 -22.25
N GLY A 202 -21.00 12.47 -22.16
CA GLY A 202 -21.05 11.25 -22.97
C GLY A 202 -20.32 10.04 -22.36
N MET A 203 -19.56 10.22 -21.28
CA MET A 203 -18.96 9.12 -20.51
C MET A 203 -19.97 8.56 -19.49
N THR A 204 -20.60 7.45 -19.85
CA THR A 204 -21.45 6.68 -18.92
C THR A 204 -20.60 5.86 -17.94
N MET A 205 -21.20 5.36 -16.85
CA MET A 205 -20.50 4.48 -15.88
C MET A 205 -19.76 3.33 -16.58
N PHE A 206 -20.44 2.63 -17.49
CA PHE A 206 -19.88 1.48 -18.21
C PHE A 206 -18.97 1.85 -19.40
N ARG A 207 -18.57 3.11 -19.52
CA ARG A 207 -17.53 3.56 -20.48
C ARG A 207 -16.27 4.08 -19.79
N MET A 208 -16.22 4.07 -18.45
CA MET A 208 -15.04 4.49 -17.70
C MET A 208 -13.91 3.45 -17.79
N PRO A 209 -12.63 3.87 -17.75
CA PRO A 209 -11.51 2.95 -17.57
C PRO A 209 -11.62 2.11 -16.30
N ILE A 210 -11.01 0.92 -16.28
CA ILE A 210 -11.12 0.01 -15.13
C ILE A 210 -10.38 0.58 -13.91
N PHE A 211 -9.29 1.32 -14.11
CA PHE A 211 -8.64 2.02 -13.01
C PHE A 211 -9.60 2.99 -12.28
N CYS A 212 -10.47 3.70 -13.01
CA CYS A 212 -11.49 4.57 -12.42
C CYS A 212 -12.58 3.78 -11.66
N TRP A 213 -13.04 2.65 -12.20
CA TRP A 213 -13.96 1.76 -11.48
C TRP A 213 -13.36 1.24 -10.18
N ASN A 214 -12.09 0.83 -10.22
CA ASN A 214 -11.40 0.35 -9.04
C ASN A 214 -11.16 1.49 -8.04
N THR A 215 -10.83 2.70 -8.51
CA THR A 215 -10.73 3.90 -7.64
C THR A 215 -12.06 4.20 -6.94
N LEU A 216 -13.18 4.12 -7.67
CA LEU A 216 -14.52 4.32 -7.10
C LEU A 216 -14.82 3.30 -5.99
N LEU A 217 -14.66 2.01 -6.28
CA LEU A 217 -15.00 0.95 -5.33
C LEU A 217 -14.02 0.87 -4.15
N THR A 218 -12.74 1.17 -4.38
CA THR A 218 -11.74 1.36 -3.33
C THR A 218 -12.16 2.49 -2.38
N SER A 219 -12.60 3.62 -2.94
CA SER A 219 -13.06 4.75 -2.14
C SER A 219 -14.32 4.41 -1.34
N VAL A 220 -15.24 3.60 -1.90
CA VAL A 220 -16.39 3.08 -1.14
C VAL A 220 -15.94 2.20 0.03
N LEU A 221 -14.98 1.29 -0.17
CA LEU A 221 -14.43 0.48 0.92
C LEU A 221 -13.76 1.34 1.99
N VAL A 222 -13.01 2.38 1.61
CA VAL A 222 -12.41 3.31 2.57
C VAL A 222 -13.48 3.91 3.48
N LEU A 223 -14.60 4.38 2.91
CA LEU A 223 -15.68 4.99 3.67
C LEU A 223 -16.40 4.00 4.60
N LEU A 224 -16.35 2.70 4.32
CA LEU A 224 -16.91 1.66 5.19
C LEU A 224 -15.93 1.20 6.28
N ALA A 225 -14.64 1.09 5.96
CA ALA A 225 -13.65 0.43 6.80
C ALA A 225 -12.85 1.40 7.70
N PHE A 226 -12.37 2.51 7.16
CA PHE A 226 -11.49 3.43 7.91
C PHE A 226 -12.17 4.12 9.09
N PRO A 227 -13.47 4.47 9.06
CA PRO A 227 -14.15 4.97 10.26
C PRO A 227 -14.15 3.98 11.42
N VAL A 228 -14.20 2.67 11.14
CA VAL A 228 -14.13 1.63 12.18
C VAL A 228 -12.74 1.59 12.81
N LEU A 229 -11.67 1.69 12.01
CA LEU A 229 -10.31 1.82 12.55
C LEU A 229 -10.17 3.08 13.40
N ALA A 230 -10.63 4.24 12.90
CA ALA A 230 -10.53 5.49 13.65
C ALA A 230 -11.25 5.40 15.00
N ALA A 231 -12.45 4.81 15.03
CA ALA A 231 -13.19 4.56 16.27
C ALA A 231 -12.43 3.61 17.21
N ALA A 232 -11.88 2.50 16.69
CA ALA A 232 -11.12 1.54 17.49
C ALA A 232 -9.84 2.14 18.07
N LEU A 233 -9.11 2.94 17.29
CA LEU A 233 -7.89 3.62 17.73
C LEU A 233 -8.19 4.68 18.79
N LEU A 234 -9.23 5.51 18.60
CA LEU A 234 -9.62 6.52 19.59
C LEU A 234 -10.14 5.87 20.88
N ALA A 235 -10.87 4.75 20.78
CA ALA A 235 -11.27 3.96 21.95
C ALA A 235 -10.05 3.36 22.66
N LEU A 236 -9.03 2.89 21.92
CA LEU A 236 -7.81 2.35 22.51
C LEU A 236 -7.01 3.44 23.23
N GLU A 237 -6.91 4.64 22.64
CA GLU A 237 -6.29 5.78 23.32
C GLU A 237 -7.08 6.17 24.59
N ALA A 238 -8.42 6.07 24.54
CA ALA A 238 -9.27 6.26 25.72
C ALA A 238 -8.96 5.28 26.85
N ASP A 239 -8.78 4.00 26.52
CA ASP A 239 -8.38 2.98 27.49
C ASP A 239 -6.98 3.30 28.06
N ARG A 240 -6.03 3.65 27.19
CA ARG A 240 -4.63 3.92 27.59
C ARG A 240 -4.46 5.18 28.43
N ARG A 241 -5.16 6.27 28.13
CA ARG A 241 -4.89 7.61 28.70
C ARG A 241 -6.01 8.17 29.57
N PHE A 242 -7.24 7.73 29.37
CA PHE A 242 -8.41 8.28 30.04
C PHE A 242 -9.10 7.29 30.98
N GLY A 243 -8.55 6.09 31.13
CA GLY A 243 -9.05 5.07 32.06
C GLY A 243 -10.37 4.43 31.62
N ALA A 244 -10.68 4.49 30.32
CA ALA A 244 -11.76 3.67 29.77
C ALA A 244 -11.39 2.17 29.84
N GLN A 245 -12.39 1.29 29.71
CA GLN A 245 -12.23 -0.15 29.87
C GLN A 245 -12.89 -0.92 28.71
N ILE A 246 -12.81 -0.38 27.50
CA ILE A 246 -13.51 -0.90 26.31
C ILE A 246 -12.88 -2.22 25.85
N PHE A 247 -11.56 -2.28 25.79
CA PHE A 247 -10.78 -3.42 25.32
C PHE A 247 -10.23 -4.29 26.45
N GLU A 248 -10.70 -4.07 27.68
CA GLU A 248 -10.35 -4.91 28.81
C GLU A 248 -10.79 -6.37 28.63
N ALA A 249 -9.91 -7.30 28.97
CA ALA A 249 -10.13 -8.72 28.72
C ALA A 249 -11.35 -9.26 29.49
N ALA A 250 -11.57 -8.78 30.71
CA ALA A 250 -12.72 -9.14 31.55
C ALA A 250 -14.07 -8.76 30.93
N SER A 251 -14.08 -7.75 30.06
CA SER A 251 -15.27 -7.26 29.35
C SER A 251 -15.45 -7.91 27.96
N GLY A 252 -14.62 -8.90 27.60
CA GLY A 252 -14.56 -9.47 26.24
C GLY A 252 -13.79 -8.59 25.24
N GLY A 253 -13.08 -7.57 25.72
CA GLY A 253 -12.44 -6.54 24.92
C GLY A 253 -11.36 -7.04 23.97
N ALA A 254 -10.67 -8.13 24.32
CA ALA A 254 -9.68 -8.75 23.44
C ALA A 254 -10.29 -9.23 22.11
N LEU A 255 -11.45 -9.91 22.16
CA LEU A 255 -12.17 -10.33 20.94
C LEU A 255 -12.88 -9.17 20.25
N LEU A 256 -13.38 -8.19 21.02
CA LEU A 256 -13.95 -6.97 20.46
C LEU A 256 -12.92 -6.24 19.58
N TRP A 257 -11.69 -6.07 20.07
CA TRP A 257 -10.59 -5.50 19.29
C TRP A 257 -10.37 -6.28 18.00
N GLN A 258 -10.25 -7.61 18.07
CA GLN A 258 -10.00 -8.42 16.87
C GLN A 258 -11.11 -8.27 15.83
N HIS A 259 -12.38 -8.27 16.25
CA HIS A 259 -13.48 -8.08 15.31
C HIS A 259 -13.47 -6.68 14.68
N LEU A 260 -13.26 -5.62 15.45
CA LEU A 260 -13.21 -4.26 14.92
C LEU A 260 -11.99 -4.05 14.00
N PHE A 261 -10.82 -4.49 14.46
CA PHE A 261 -9.57 -4.36 13.72
C PHE A 261 -9.63 -5.14 12.40
N TRP A 262 -10.11 -6.39 12.41
CA TRP A 262 -10.18 -7.16 11.17
C TRP A 262 -11.34 -6.74 10.26
N PHE A 263 -12.45 -6.25 10.81
CA PHE A 263 -13.50 -5.64 10.00
C PHE A 263 -12.98 -4.43 9.21
N PHE A 264 -12.02 -3.69 9.76
CA PHE A 264 -11.23 -2.74 8.99
C PHE A 264 -10.20 -3.44 8.07
N GLY A 265 -9.39 -4.32 8.66
CA GLY A 265 -8.15 -4.81 8.06
C GLY A 265 -8.37 -5.66 6.82
N HIS A 266 -9.42 -6.48 6.76
CA HIS A 266 -9.66 -7.29 5.58
C HIS A 266 -10.19 -6.46 4.37
N PRO A 267 -11.16 -5.54 4.54
CA PRO A 267 -11.43 -4.56 3.50
C PRO A 267 -10.21 -3.71 3.12
N GLU A 268 -9.34 -3.38 4.06
CA GLU A 268 -8.10 -2.64 3.78
C GLU A 268 -7.18 -3.38 2.82
N VAL A 269 -7.03 -4.71 2.95
CA VAL A 269 -6.23 -5.47 1.99
C VAL A 269 -6.79 -5.39 0.56
N TYR A 270 -8.09 -5.18 0.39
CA TYR A 270 -8.69 -4.92 -0.92
C TYR A 270 -8.60 -3.45 -1.35
N ILE A 271 -8.60 -2.51 -0.41
CA ILE A 271 -8.30 -1.09 -0.68
C ILE A 271 -6.91 -0.96 -1.30
N ILE A 272 -5.94 -1.78 -0.86
CA ILE A 272 -4.59 -1.82 -1.43
C ILE A 272 -4.42 -2.83 -2.58
N ALA A 273 -5.44 -3.60 -2.96
CA ALA A 273 -5.34 -4.54 -4.09
C ALA A 273 -6.07 -4.02 -5.35
N LEU A 274 -7.32 -3.58 -5.19
CA LEU A 274 -8.18 -3.15 -6.29
C LEU A 274 -7.57 -2.04 -7.17
N PRO A 275 -7.04 -0.92 -6.66
CA PRO A 275 -6.55 0.13 -7.54
C PRO A 275 -5.36 -0.34 -8.38
N PHE A 276 -4.51 -1.21 -7.83
CA PHE A 276 -3.36 -1.78 -8.51
C PHE A 276 -3.74 -2.84 -9.55
N PHE A 277 -4.81 -3.61 -9.30
CA PHE A 277 -5.46 -4.38 -10.37
C PHE A 277 -5.91 -3.46 -11.52
N GLY A 278 -6.33 -2.25 -11.19
CA GLY A 278 -6.70 -1.23 -12.17
C GLY A 278 -5.50 -0.83 -13.02
N ILE A 279 -4.36 -0.53 -12.39
CA ILE A 279 -3.11 -0.17 -13.09
C ILE A 279 -2.72 -1.27 -14.08
N VAL A 280 -2.66 -2.53 -13.63
CA VAL A 280 -2.34 -3.68 -14.50
C VAL A 280 -3.35 -3.79 -15.65
N THR A 281 -4.64 -3.57 -15.36
CA THR A 281 -5.71 -3.63 -16.37
C THR A 281 -5.62 -2.53 -17.42
N GLU A 282 -5.03 -1.37 -17.11
CA GLU A 282 -4.76 -0.31 -18.08
C GLU A 282 -3.52 -0.61 -18.94
N ILE A 283 -2.50 -1.25 -18.35
CA ILE A 283 -1.24 -1.58 -19.03
C ILE A 283 -1.46 -2.69 -20.07
N LEU A 284 -2.16 -3.77 -19.71
CA LEU A 284 -2.28 -4.96 -20.56
C LEU A 284 -2.82 -4.65 -21.97
N PRO A 285 -3.96 -3.96 -22.17
CA PRO A 285 -4.49 -3.66 -23.50
C PRO A 285 -3.52 -2.87 -24.39
N VAL A 286 -2.75 -1.95 -23.79
CA VAL A 286 -1.80 -1.09 -24.53
C VAL A 286 -0.66 -1.91 -25.12
N PHE A 287 -0.03 -2.75 -24.32
CA PHE A 287 1.08 -3.59 -24.78
C PHE A 287 0.65 -4.87 -25.51
N CYS A 288 -0.62 -5.25 -25.39
CA CYS A 288 -1.25 -6.31 -26.19
C CYS A 288 -1.80 -5.80 -27.54
N ARG A 289 -1.98 -4.49 -27.70
CA ARG A 289 -2.65 -3.85 -28.85
C ARG A 289 -4.03 -4.45 -29.12
N LYS A 290 -4.76 -4.78 -28.04
CA LYS A 290 -6.04 -5.47 -28.07
C LYS A 290 -6.97 -4.92 -27.00
N PRO A 291 -8.28 -4.77 -27.27
CA PRO A 291 -9.23 -4.41 -26.23
C PRO A 291 -9.21 -5.37 -25.05
N LEU A 292 -9.54 -4.85 -23.88
CA LEU A 292 -9.67 -5.63 -22.66
C LEU A 292 -10.72 -6.73 -22.83
N PHE A 293 -10.33 -7.98 -22.61
CA PHE A 293 -11.23 -9.11 -22.72
C PHE A 293 -12.22 -9.12 -21.54
N GLY A 294 -13.52 -9.03 -21.84
CA GLY A 294 -14.58 -9.14 -20.85
C GLY A 294 -14.67 -7.96 -19.87
N TYR A 295 -14.61 -6.72 -20.38
CA TYR A 295 -14.72 -5.49 -19.57
C TYR A 295 -15.89 -5.50 -18.57
N VAL A 296 -17.12 -5.86 -18.99
CA VAL A 296 -18.29 -5.90 -18.09
C VAL A 296 -18.11 -6.96 -17.00
N GLY A 297 -17.53 -8.12 -17.34
CA GLY A 297 -17.18 -9.16 -16.37
C GLY A 297 -16.17 -8.68 -15.34
N LEU A 298 -15.17 -7.90 -15.75
CA LEU A 298 -14.20 -7.29 -14.84
C LEU A 298 -14.83 -6.27 -13.89
N VAL A 299 -15.77 -5.44 -14.37
CA VAL A 299 -16.53 -4.52 -13.52
C VAL A 299 -17.36 -5.31 -12.50
N GLY A 300 -18.12 -6.32 -12.94
CA GLY A 300 -18.91 -7.19 -12.08
C GLY A 300 -18.07 -7.93 -11.03
N ALA A 301 -16.91 -8.47 -11.42
CA ALA A 301 -15.97 -9.11 -10.51
C ALA A 301 -15.44 -8.13 -9.45
N THR A 302 -15.17 -6.87 -9.82
CA THR A 302 -14.72 -5.85 -8.87
C THR A 302 -15.81 -5.48 -7.87
N ILE A 303 -17.06 -5.36 -8.32
CA ILE A 303 -18.22 -5.13 -7.44
C ILE A 303 -18.40 -6.30 -6.47
N ALA A 304 -18.28 -7.54 -6.96
CA ALA A 304 -18.39 -8.75 -6.13
C ALA A 304 -17.29 -8.80 -5.06
N ILE A 305 -16.02 -8.54 -5.41
CA ILE A 305 -14.91 -8.46 -4.45
C ILE A 305 -15.19 -7.38 -3.41
N THR A 306 -15.65 -6.21 -3.84
CA THR A 306 -15.98 -5.09 -2.94
C THR A 306 -17.04 -5.51 -1.92
N GLY A 307 -18.17 -6.07 -2.37
CA GLY A 307 -19.23 -6.51 -1.47
C GLY A 307 -18.82 -7.66 -0.55
N LEU A 308 -18.04 -8.62 -1.05
CA LEU A 308 -17.58 -9.75 -0.25
C LEU A 308 -16.50 -9.37 0.76
N SER A 309 -15.65 -8.38 0.45
CA SER A 309 -14.54 -7.97 1.33
C SER A 309 -14.98 -7.56 2.74
N VAL A 310 -16.17 -6.98 2.87
CA VAL A 310 -16.73 -6.52 4.16
C VAL A 310 -17.42 -7.64 4.96
N VAL A 311 -17.57 -8.85 4.41
CA VAL A 311 -18.26 -9.98 5.05
C VAL A 311 -17.37 -11.19 5.35
N VAL A 312 -16.05 -11.06 5.20
CA VAL A 312 -15.09 -12.18 5.38
C VAL A 312 -14.04 -11.97 6.47
N TRP A 313 -14.07 -10.84 7.18
CA TRP A 313 -12.96 -10.37 8.01
C TRP A 313 -12.43 -11.39 9.03
N ALA A 314 -13.32 -12.20 9.60
CA ALA A 314 -12.97 -13.08 10.71
C ALA A 314 -12.23 -14.36 10.30
N HIS A 315 -11.84 -14.51 9.02
CA HIS A 315 -10.87 -15.58 8.69
C HIS A 315 -9.50 -15.37 9.33
N HIS A 316 -9.16 -14.14 9.71
CA HIS A 316 -7.93 -13.86 10.47
C HIS A 316 -8.02 -14.33 11.93
N MET A 317 -9.17 -14.84 12.35
CA MET A 317 -9.49 -15.21 13.72
C MET A 317 -9.79 -16.72 13.86
N PHE A 318 -9.52 -17.55 12.85
CA PHE A 318 -9.86 -18.98 12.88
C PHE A 318 -9.29 -19.68 14.12
N ALA A 319 -8.03 -19.40 14.46
CA ALA A 319 -7.34 -19.97 15.61
C ALA A 319 -7.89 -19.54 16.98
N THR A 320 -8.75 -18.52 17.03
CA THR A 320 -9.27 -17.98 18.31
C THR A 320 -10.31 -18.90 18.96
N GLY A 321 -10.94 -19.79 18.19
CA GLY A 321 -12.07 -20.60 18.65
C GLY A 321 -13.37 -19.80 18.90
N ALA A 322 -13.41 -18.51 18.53
CA ALA A 322 -14.49 -17.59 18.90
C ALA A 322 -15.30 -17.07 17.70
N VAL A 323 -15.22 -17.74 16.54
CA VAL A 323 -15.86 -17.28 15.30
C VAL A 323 -16.63 -18.41 14.61
N LEU A 324 -17.63 -18.03 13.79
CA LEU A 324 -18.42 -18.98 13.00
C LEU A 324 -17.62 -19.51 11.81
N LEU A 325 -16.76 -20.52 12.07
CA LEU A 325 -15.79 -21.04 11.10
C LEU A 325 -16.39 -21.38 9.71
N PRO A 326 -17.51 -22.12 9.58
CA PRO A 326 -18.01 -22.52 8.26
C PRO A 326 -18.44 -21.32 7.40
N PHE A 327 -19.02 -20.30 8.03
CA PHE A 327 -19.45 -19.08 7.34
C PHE A 327 -18.25 -18.32 6.77
N PHE A 328 -17.28 -17.99 7.63
CA PHE A 328 -16.13 -17.20 7.23
C PHE A 328 -15.20 -17.97 6.27
N SER A 329 -15.08 -19.29 6.42
CA SER A 329 -14.36 -20.13 5.46
C SER A 329 -15.03 -20.14 4.08
N PHE A 330 -16.33 -20.43 4.02
CA PHE A 330 -17.08 -20.45 2.76
C PHE A 330 -17.02 -19.09 2.03
N MET A 331 -17.28 -18.01 2.76
CA MET A 331 -17.26 -16.66 2.16
C MET A 331 -15.86 -16.26 1.71
N SER A 332 -14.79 -16.71 2.39
CA SER A 332 -13.41 -16.48 1.97
C SER A 332 -13.07 -17.21 0.67
N PHE A 333 -13.50 -18.47 0.53
CA PHE A 333 -13.39 -19.19 -0.76
C PHE A 333 -14.16 -18.50 -1.87
N LEU A 334 -15.33 -17.94 -1.56
CA LEU A 334 -16.17 -17.27 -2.54
C LEU A 334 -15.47 -16.04 -3.16
N ILE A 335 -14.59 -15.34 -2.44
CA ILE A 335 -13.83 -14.21 -3.00
C ILE A 335 -12.76 -14.65 -4.01
N ALA A 336 -12.23 -15.87 -3.88
CA ALA A 336 -11.29 -16.40 -4.86
C ALA A 336 -11.91 -16.50 -6.27
N VAL A 337 -13.24 -16.67 -6.36
CA VAL A 337 -13.97 -16.80 -7.64
C VAL A 337 -13.92 -15.52 -8.48
N PRO A 338 -14.42 -14.34 -8.04
CA PRO A 338 -14.33 -13.12 -8.84
C PRO A 338 -12.88 -12.69 -9.08
N THR A 339 -11.95 -12.97 -8.16
CA THR A 339 -10.52 -12.73 -8.39
C THR A 339 -9.99 -13.62 -9.53
N GLY A 340 -10.36 -14.89 -9.55
CA GLY A 340 -10.05 -15.82 -10.64
C GLY A 340 -10.62 -15.36 -11.99
N VAL A 341 -11.85 -14.83 -11.99
CA VAL A 341 -12.43 -14.21 -13.20
C VAL A 341 -11.52 -13.10 -13.73
N LYS A 342 -11.02 -12.20 -12.88
CA LYS A 342 -10.07 -11.15 -13.29
C LYS A 342 -8.80 -11.71 -13.93
N PHE A 343 -8.24 -12.79 -13.36
CA PHE A 343 -7.10 -13.49 -13.97
C PHE A 343 -7.38 -14.01 -15.38
N PHE A 344 -8.52 -14.68 -15.57
CA PHE A 344 -8.92 -15.15 -16.90
C PHE A 344 -9.15 -13.98 -17.86
N ASN A 345 -9.65 -12.84 -17.38
CA ASN A 345 -9.77 -11.64 -18.20
C ASN A 345 -8.42 -11.09 -18.65
N TRP A 346 -7.43 -11.02 -17.75
CA TRP A 346 -6.06 -10.59 -18.09
C TRP A 346 -5.39 -11.55 -19.07
N ILE A 347 -5.48 -12.86 -18.84
CA ILE A 347 -4.96 -13.88 -19.75
C ILE A 347 -5.66 -13.79 -21.12
N GLY A 348 -6.99 -13.65 -21.15
CA GLY A 348 -7.77 -13.50 -22.37
C GLY A 348 -7.43 -12.22 -23.15
N THR A 349 -6.99 -11.17 -22.47
CA THR A 349 -6.49 -9.94 -23.09
C THR A 349 -5.14 -10.17 -23.77
N MET A 350 -4.25 -10.93 -23.15
CA MET A 350 -2.95 -11.32 -23.75
C MET A 350 -3.07 -12.42 -24.81
N TRP A 351 -4.12 -13.24 -24.76
CA TRP A 351 -4.31 -14.36 -25.66
C TRP A 351 -4.50 -13.91 -27.10
N ARG A 352 -3.69 -14.47 -28.01
CA ARG A 352 -3.64 -14.10 -29.44
C ARG A 352 -3.41 -12.59 -29.67
N ALA A 353 -2.68 -11.94 -28.77
CA ALA A 353 -2.29 -10.54 -28.88
C ALA A 353 -0.90 -10.38 -29.51
N SER A 354 -0.58 -9.16 -29.97
CA SER A 354 0.77 -8.80 -30.41
C SER A 354 1.50 -8.13 -29.25
N LEU A 355 2.16 -8.95 -28.42
CA LEU A 355 2.83 -8.53 -27.20
C LEU A 355 4.15 -7.82 -27.48
N SER A 356 4.39 -6.72 -26.76
CA SER A 356 5.73 -6.14 -26.61
C SER A 356 6.09 -6.06 -25.12
N PHE A 357 7.35 -6.37 -24.80
CA PHE A 357 7.84 -6.57 -23.43
C PHE A 357 8.72 -5.41 -22.96
N GLU A 358 8.22 -4.18 -23.11
CA GLU A 358 8.75 -3.00 -22.44
C GLU A 358 8.54 -3.09 -20.92
N THR A 359 9.26 -2.25 -20.18
CA THR A 359 9.34 -2.34 -18.71
C THR A 359 7.98 -2.38 -18.01
N PRO A 360 6.98 -1.53 -18.33
CA PRO A 360 5.65 -1.63 -17.71
C PRO A 360 4.98 -3.00 -17.88
N MET A 361 5.15 -3.63 -19.05
CA MET A 361 4.57 -4.94 -19.34
C MET A 361 5.29 -6.05 -18.56
N LEU A 362 6.61 -5.95 -18.37
CA LEU A 362 7.35 -6.88 -17.51
C LEU A 362 6.84 -6.83 -16.07
N TRP A 363 6.64 -5.64 -15.50
CA TRP A 363 6.07 -5.47 -14.17
C TRP A 363 4.65 -6.04 -14.05
N ALA A 364 3.80 -5.82 -15.06
CA ALA A 364 2.46 -6.40 -15.11
C ALA A 364 2.49 -7.95 -15.15
N LEU A 365 3.44 -8.55 -15.87
CA LEU A 365 3.63 -10.01 -15.88
C LEU A 365 4.19 -10.53 -14.57
N GLY A 366 5.16 -9.82 -13.96
CA GLY A 366 5.67 -10.12 -12.63
C GLY A 366 4.55 -10.15 -11.59
N PHE A 367 3.67 -9.13 -11.62
CA PHE A 367 2.44 -9.07 -10.82
C PHE A 367 1.59 -10.34 -11.03
N LEU A 368 1.31 -10.75 -12.27
CA LEU A 368 0.46 -11.92 -12.54
C LEU A 368 1.08 -13.19 -11.96
N VAL A 369 2.40 -13.36 -12.06
CA VAL A 369 3.10 -14.53 -11.52
C VAL A 369 3.04 -14.53 -9.99
N THR A 370 3.50 -13.45 -9.34
CA THR A 370 3.56 -13.40 -7.87
C THR A 370 2.17 -13.47 -7.24
N PHE A 371 1.21 -12.73 -7.80
CA PHE A 371 -0.14 -12.70 -7.27
C PHE A 371 -0.85 -14.05 -7.45
N LEU A 372 -0.53 -14.83 -8.50
CA LEU A 372 -1.07 -16.17 -8.65
C LEU A 372 -0.57 -17.11 -7.53
N PHE A 373 0.73 -17.13 -7.25
CA PHE A 373 1.27 -17.92 -6.13
C PHE A 373 0.64 -17.51 -4.80
N GLY A 374 0.52 -16.20 -4.54
CA GLY A 374 -0.14 -15.68 -3.34
C GLY A 374 -1.62 -16.07 -3.25
N GLY A 375 -2.35 -15.99 -4.37
CA GLY A 375 -3.76 -16.38 -4.43
C GLY A 375 -3.98 -17.86 -4.13
N LEU A 376 -3.10 -18.74 -4.64
CA LEU A 376 -3.17 -20.18 -4.36
C LEU A 376 -2.95 -20.49 -2.88
N THR A 377 -2.01 -19.81 -2.22
CA THR A 377 -1.80 -19.97 -0.77
C THR A 377 -2.88 -19.29 0.06
N GLY A 378 -3.59 -18.31 -0.48
CA GLY A 378 -4.79 -17.74 0.16
C GLY A 378 -5.96 -18.72 0.25
N VAL A 379 -6.15 -19.55 -0.77
CA VAL A 379 -7.14 -20.63 -0.74
C VAL A 379 -6.80 -21.66 0.33
N ILE A 380 -5.50 -21.92 0.55
CA ILE A 380 -5.02 -22.77 1.65
C ILE A 380 -5.43 -22.19 3.01
N LEU A 381 -5.17 -20.90 3.23
CA LEU A 381 -5.47 -20.19 4.49
C LEU A 381 -6.97 -19.95 4.72
N ALA A 382 -7.79 -19.98 3.67
CA ALA A 382 -9.26 -19.90 3.80
C ALA A 382 -9.89 -21.18 4.41
N SER A 383 -9.11 -22.25 4.59
CA SER A 383 -9.52 -23.54 5.16
C SER A 383 -9.09 -23.66 6.62
N PRO A 384 -10.00 -23.60 7.62
CA PRO A 384 -9.63 -23.67 9.03
C PRO A 384 -8.77 -24.89 9.41
N PRO A 385 -9.05 -26.14 8.94
CA PRO A 385 -8.21 -27.29 9.27
C PRO A 385 -6.75 -27.15 8.81
N MET A 386 -6.52 -26.43 7.72
CA MET A 386 -5.18 -26.17 7.21
C MET A 386 -4.57 -24.95 7.90
N ASP A 387 -5.36 -23.89 8.09
CA ASP A 387 -4.96 -22.67 8.76
C ASP A 387 -4.52 -22.93 10.21
N PHE A 388 -5.15 -23.82 10.96
CA PHE A 388 -4.76 -24.10 12.35
C PHE A 388 -3.28 -24.46 12.54
N HIS A 389 -2.64 -25.08 11.55
CA HIS A 389 -1.21 -25.40 11.60
C HIS A 389 -0.31 -24.21 11.22
N VAL A 390 -0.76 -23.38 10.27
CA VAL A 390 0.07 -22.35 9.63
C VAL A 390 -0.28 -20.92 10.05
N THR A 391 -1.37 -20.74 10.79
CA THR A 391 -1.80 -19.48 11.39
C THR A 391 -0.68 -18.96 12.28
N ASP A 392 -0.41 -17.66 12.21
CA ASP A 392 0.73 -17.04 12.89
C ASP A 392 2.12 -17.66 12.59
N SER A 393 2.29 -18.36 11.47
CA SER A 393 3.60 -18.83 11.00
C SER A 393 4.16 -18.00 9.86
N TYR A 394 5.41 -18.30 9.48
CA TYR A 394 6.03 -17.73 8.28
C TYR A 394 5.29 -18.06 6.97
N PHE A 395 4.40 -19.05 6.96
CA PHE A 395 3.58 -19.35 5.80
C PHE A 395 2.59 -18.21 5.52
N VAL A 396 1.97 -17.65 6.57
CA VAL A 396 1.10 -16.46 6.46
C VAL A 396 1.92 -15.24 6.05
N VAL A 397 3.14 -15.08 6.58
CA VAL A 397 4.05 -14.00 6.17
C VAL A 397 4.36 -14.11 4.67
N ALA A 398 4.75 -15.29 4.20
CA ALA A 398 5.06 -15.54 2.80
C ALA A 398 3.84 -15.33 1.89
N HIS A 399 2.68 -15.89 2.26
CA HIS A 399 1.43 -15.69 1.55
C HIS A 399 1.13 -14.19 1.39
N PHE A 400 1.17 -13.45 2.49
CA PHE A 400 0.84 -12.04 2.49
C PHE A 400 1.82 -11.21 1.66
N HIS A 401 3.12 -11.54 1.67
CA HIS A 401 4.08 -10.88 0.79
C HIS A 401 3.87 -11.24 -0.68
N TYR A 402 3.57 -12.48 -1.03
CA TYR A 402 3.21 -12.86 -2.41
C TYR A 402 1.96 -12.15 -2.93
N VAL A 403 0.98 -11.95 -2.06
CA VAL A 403 -0.22 -11.19 -2.39
C VAL A 403 0.10 -9.69 -2.47
N VAL A 404 0.50 -9.06 -1.35
CA VAL A 404 0.58 -7.61 -1.22
C VAL A 404 1.79 -7.02 -1.93
N PHE A 405 2.96 -7.65 -1.87
CA PHE A 405 4.12 -7.15 -2.62
C PHE A 405 3.85 -7.28 -4.13
N GLY A 406 3.25 -8.41 -4.53
CA GLY A 406 2.77 -8.63 -5.89
C GLY A 406 1.78 -7.55 -6.33
N THR A 407 0.71 -7.31 -5.57
CA THR A 407 -0.30 -6.32 -5.93
C THR A 407 0.22 -4.89 -5.86
N VAL A 408 0.83 -4.49 -4.75
CA VAL A 408 1.20 -3.09 -4.51
C VAL A 408 2.51 -2.75 -5.20
N VAL A 409 3.61 -3.45 -4.88
CA VAL A 409 4.96 -3.02 -5.30
C VAL A 409 5.18 -3.23 -6.79
N PHE A 410 4.88 -4.43 -7.33
CA PHE A 410 5.04 -4.67 -8.76
C PHE A 410 4.15 -3.74 -9.59
N ALA A 411 2.88 -3.56 -9.21
CA ALA A 411 2.00 -2.66 -9.95
C ALA A 411 2.33 -1.18 -9.74
N THR A 412 2.90 -0.78 -8.59
CA THR A 412 3.44 0.58 -8.39
C THR A 412 4.56 0.85 -9.38
N PHE A 413 5.52 -0.07 -9.52
CA PHE A 413 6.58 0.08 -10.52
C PHE A 413 6.07 -0.02 -11.95
N ALA A 414 5.06 -0.85 -12.21
CA ALA A 414 4.35 -0.86 -13.49
C ALA A 414 3.76 0.52 -13.80
N GLY A 415 3.04 1.11 -12.83
CA GLY A 415 2.42 2.43 -12.94
C GLY A 415 3.43 3.56 -13.06
N PHE A 416 4.55 3.51 -12.32
CA PHE A 416 5.66 4.45 -12.48
C PHE A 416 6.21 4.39 -13.90
N HIS A 417 6.67 3.24 -14.38
CA HIS A 417 7.21 3.14 -15.73
C HIS A 417 6.18 3.47 -16.83
N PHE A 418 4.90 3.21 -16.60
CA PHE A 418 3.85 3.47 -17.57
C PHE A 418 3.45 4.96 -17.65
N TRP A 419 3.23 5.60 -16.50
CA TRP A 419 2.76 6.98 -16.43
C TRP A 419 3.85 8.01 -16.16
N TRP A 420 5.12 7.62 -15.99
CA TRP A 420 6.24 8.55 -15.84
C TRP A 420 6.26 9.67 -16.90
N PRO A 421 6.09 9.36 -18.20
CA PRO A 421 6.12 10.39 -19.24
C PRO A 421 4.94 11.33 -19.16
N LYS A 422 3.80 10.85 -18.62
CA LYS A 422 2.62 11.67 -18.41
C LYS A 422 2.79 12.61 -17.20
N MET A 423 3.47 12.14 -16.16
CA MET A 423 3.73 12.89 -14.93
C MET A 423 4.87 13.91 -15.09
N THR A 424 5.93 13.55 -15.82
CA THR A 424 7.19 14.30 -15.86
C THR A 424 7.59 14.82 -17.25
N GLY A 425 6.97 14.31 -18.32
CA GLY A 425 7.37 14.61 -19.69
C GLY A 425 8.61 13.86 -20.19
N LYS A 426 9.17 12.93 -19.40
CA LYS A 426 10.35 12.13 -19.75
C LYS A 426 10.07 10.63 -19.69
N MET A 427 10.75 9.87 -20.54
CA MET A 427 10.79 8.41 -20.44
C MET A 427 11.84 7.99 -19.41
N LEU A 428 11.56 6.93 -18.65
CA LEU A 428 12.59 6.21 -17.90
C LEU A 428 13.41 5.33 -18.86
N ASP A 429 14.66 5.07 -18.52
CA ASP A 429 15.54 4.18 -19.27
C ASP A 429 15.08 2.71 -19.16
N GLU A 430 14.88 2.07 -20.32
CA GLU A 430 14.39 0.69 -20.42
C GLU A 430 15.41 -0.35 -19.97
N ARG A 431 16.72 -0.07 -20.10
CA ARG A 431 17.77 -1.03 -19.67
C ARG A 431 17.84 -1.09 -18.15
N LEU A 432 17.87 0.07 -17.49
CA LEU A 432 17.78 0.18 -16.04
C LEU A 432 16.46 -0.37 -15.52
N GLY A 433 15.35 -0.12 -16.22
CA GLY A 433 14.04 -0.70 -15.92
C GLY A 433 14.03 -2.23 -15.89
N ARG A 434 14.68 -2.88 -16.87
CA ARG A 434 14.84 -4.34 -16.92
C ARG A 434 15.76 -4.87 -15.82
N ILE A 435 16.87 -4.17 -15.52
CA ILE A 435 17.78 -4.54 -14.43
C ILE A 435 17.02 -4.50 -13.10
N HIS A 436 16.29 -3.42 -12.85
CA HIS A 436 15.43 -3.28 -11.68
C HIS A 436 14.43 -4.44 -11.58
N PHE A 437 13.69 -4.71 -12.66
CA PHE A 437 12.72 -5.79 -12.69
C PHE A 437 13.33 -7.14 -12.32
N TRP A 438 14.40 -7.57 -13.00
CA TRP A 438 14.95 -8.91 -12.77
C TRP A 438 15.61 -9.06 -11.41
N THR A 439 16.32 -8.05 -10.93
CA THR A 439 16.92 -8.10 -9.59
C THR A 439 15.84 -8.13 -8.50
N LEU A 440 14.78 -7.33 -8.63
CA LEU A 440 13.65 -7.31 -7.71
C LEU A 440 12.87 -8.64 -7.77
N PHE A 441 12.52 -9.11 -8.97
CA PHE A 441 11.76 -10.35 -9.16
C PHE A 441 12.48 -11.57 -8.59
N THR A 442 13.78 -11.71 -8.87
CA THR A 442 14.59 -12.80 -8.33
C THR A 442 14.78 -12.67 -6.82
N GLY A 443 15.13 -11.48 -6.32
CA GLY A 443 15.28 -11.24 -4.88
C GLY A 443 14.00 -11.54 -4.10
N PHE A 444 12.85 -11.13 -4.64
CA PHE A 444 11.53 -11.40 -4.08
C PHE A 444 11.25 -12.90 -3.92
N HIS A 445 11.42 -13.68 -5.00
CA HIS A 445 11.18 -15.12 -4.95
C HIS A 445 12.17 -15.84 -4.03
N LEU A 446 13.46 -15.47 -4.06
CA LEU A 446 14.45 -16.01 -3.12
C LEU A 446 14.11 -15.70 -1.66
N THR A 447 13.51 -14.54 -1.39
CA THR A 447 13.12 -14.14 -0.04
C THR A 447 11.95 -14.95 0.47
N PHE A 448 10.84 -14.96 -0.26
CA PHE A 448 9.55 -15.37 0.29
C PHE A 448 9.11 -16.77 -0.14
N LEU A 449 9.65 -17.33 -1.23
CA LEU A 449 9.23 -18.67 -1.66
C LEU A 449 9.59 -19.71 -0.59
N VAL A 450 10.81 -19.59 -0.07
CA VAL A 450 11.36 -20.46 0.98
C VAL A 450 10.66 -20.28 2.32
N GLN A 451 10.04 -19.12 2.57
CA GLN A 451 9.32 -18.85 3.81
C GLN A 451 8.00 -19.63 3.91
N HIS A 452 7.39 -20.02 2.79
CA HIS A 452 6.26 -20.96 2.83
C HIS A 452 6.68 -22.29 3.45
N TRP A 453 7.82 -22.82 3.03
CA TRP A 453 8.33 -24.09 3.56
C TRP A 453 8.74 -23.96 5.02
N LEU A 454 9.51 -22.92 5.35
CA LEU A 454 9.95 -22.63 6.71
C LEU A 454 8.78 -22.40 7.69
N GLY A 455 7.68 -21.79 7.23
CA GLY A 455 6.45 -21.66 8.03
C GLY A 455 5.64 -22.95 8.15
N ALA A 456 5.65 -23.81 7.13
CA ALA A 456 5.00 -25.12 7.17
C ALA A 456 5.75 -26.12 8.08
N GLU A 457 7.08 -26.00 8.17
CA GLU A 457 7.94 -26.77 9.08
C GLU A 457 7.85 -26.29 10.55
N GLY A 458 7.19 -25.16 10.81
CA GLY A 458 6.81 -24.73 12.14
C GLY A 458 7.52 -23.48 12.68
N MET A 459 8.23 -22.70 11.85
CA MET A 459 8.77 -21.41 12.32
C MET A 459 7.65 -20.36 12.50
N PRO A 460 7.38 -19.90 13.74
CA PRO A 460 6.35 -18.90 13.99
C PRO A 460 6.80 -17.52 13.51
N ARG A 461 5.85 -16.64 13.19
CA ARG A 461 6.14 -15.24 12.87
C ARG A 461 6.47 -14.46 14.15
N ARG A 462 7.12 -13.29 14.00
CA ARG A 462 7.46 -12.35 15.09
C ARG A 462 8.47 -12.87 16.13
N TYR A 463 9.20 -13.92 15.82
CA TYR A 463 10.33 -14.37 16.64
C TYR A 463 11.58 -13.60 16.22
N ALA A 464 12.30 -13.07 17.21
CA ALA A 464 13.56 -12.36 17.01
C ALA A 464 14.76 -13.32 16.89
N ASP A 465 14.62 -14.54 17.41
CA ASP A 465 15.67 -15.57 17.42
C ASP A 465 15.06 -16.97 17.23
N TYR A 466 15.86 -17.92 16.80
CA TYR A 466 15.57 -19.36 16.66
C TYR A 466 16.81 -20.20 17.00
N LEU A 467 16.61 -21.46 17.39
CA LEU A 467 17.71 -22.33 17.77
C LEU A 467 18.35 -23.00 16.55
N ALA A 468 19.66 -23.26 16.62
CA ALA A 468 20.35 -24.02 15.58
C ALA A 468 19.75 -25.44 15.40
N ALA A 469 19.21 -26.02 16.47
CA ALA A 469 18.59 -27.34 16.48
C ALA A 469 17.25 -27.40 15.74
N ASP A 470 16.59 -26.25 15.52
CA ASP A 470 15.27 -26.18 14.86
C ASP A 470 15.35 -26.48 13.36
N GLY A 471 16.55 -26.44 12.76
CA GLY A 471 16.75 -26.71 11.33
C GLY A 471 16.42 -25.53 10.39
N PHE A 472 15.94 -24.39 10.91
CA PHE A 472 15.53 -23.25 10.08
C PHE A 472 16.67 -22.46 9.41
N THR A 473 17.93 -22.70 9.82
CA THR A 473 19.07 -21.85 9.44
C THR A 473 19.26 -21.70 7.93
N ALA A 474 19.17 -22.78 7.17
CA ALA A 474 19.43 -22.74 5.73
C ALA A 474 18.40 -21.87 4.98
N LEU A 475 17.12 -22.07 5.27
CA LEU A 475 16.01 -21.34 4.64
C LEU A 475 16.00 -19.87 5.08
N ASN A 476 16.30 -19.59 6.35
CA ASN A 476 16.47 -18.22 6.83
C ASN A 476 17.64 -17.51 6.14
N THR A 477 18.80 -18.16 6.03
CA THR A 477 19.97 -17.60 5.34
C THR A 477 19.64 -17.26 3.88
N LEU A 478 19.00 -18.19 3.16
CA LEU A 478 18.60 -17.99 1.77
C LEU A 478 17.58 -16.86 1.63
N SER A 479 16.58 -16.82 2.51
CA SER A 479 15.58 -15.76 2.57
C SER A 479 16.25 -14.40 2.78
N SER A 480 17.25 -14.31 3.66
CA SER A 480 17.98 -13.08 3.94
C SER A 480 18.85 -12.64 2.76
N ILE A 481 19.54 -13.55 2.06
CA ILE A 481 20.25 -13.24 0.81
C ILE A 481 19.29 -12.65 -0.23
N GLY A 482 18.12 -13.28 -0.40
CA GLY A 482 17.05 -12.76 -1.25
C GLY A 482 16.61 -11.36 -0.85
N ALA A 483 16.45 -11.10 0.45
CA ALA A 483 15.98 -9.82 0.97
C ALA A 483 16.99 -8.70 0.70
N PHE A 484 18.29 -8.96 0.86
CA PHE A 484 19.33 -7.99 0.51
C PHE A 484 19.38 -7.71 -1.00
N LEU A 485 19.23 -8.74 -1.85
CA LEU A 485 19.11 -8.53 -3.29
C LEU A 485 17.87 -7.69 -3.64
N LEU A 486 16.75 -7.95 -2.97
CA LEU A 486 15.51 -7.18 -3.11
C LEU A 486 15.70 -5.72 -2.68
N GLY A 487 16.38 -5.46 -1.56
CA GLY A 487 16.73 -4.10 -1.13
C GLY A 487 17.60 -3.38 -2.16
N LEU A 488 18.67 -4.03 -2.61
CA LEU A 488 19.59 -3.49 -3.62
C LEU A 488 18.94 -3.25 -4.98
N SER A 489 17.90 -4.01 -5.33
CA SER A 489 17.19 -3.81 -6.61
C SER A 489 16.54 -2.43 -6.75
N THR A 490 16.29 -1.74 -5.65
CA THR A 490 15.72 -0.38 -5.68
C THR A 490 16.73 0.67 -6.16
N LEU A 491 18.03 0.41 -6.09
CA LEU A 491 19.07 1.36 -6.50
C LEU A 491 19.04 1.65 -8.02
N PRO A 492 18.93 0.66 -8.93
CA PRO A 492 18.68 0.91 -10.35
C PRO A 492 17.48 1.83 -10.62
N PHE A 493 16.39 1.72 -9.85
CA PHE A 493 15.23 2.60 -10.01
C PHE A 493 15.53 4.03 -9.60
N LEU A 494 16.14 4.22 -8.42
CA LEU A 494 16.55 5.53 -7.92
C LEU A 494 17.48 6.24 -8.92
N TYR A 495 18.44 5.50 -9.48
CA TYR A 495 19.36 6.02 -10.50
C TYR A 495 18.66 6.33 -11.83
N ASN A 496 17.59 5.62 -12.18
CA ASN A 496 16.80 5.89 -13.39
C ASN A 496 15.92 7.14 -13.24
N VAL A 497 15.47 7.42 -12.02
CA VAL A 497 14.67 8.61 -11.69
C VAL A 497 15.53 9.88 -11.61
N TRP A 498 16.76 9.78 -11.11
CA TRP A 498 17.75 10.86 -11.02
C TRP A 498 18.24 11.28 -12.41
#